data_AF-A0A922ZF21-F1
#
_entry.id   AF-A0A922ZF21-F1
#
_cell.length_a   1.000
_cell.length_b   1.000
_cell.length_c   1.000
_cell.angle_alpha   90.00
_cell.angle_beta   90.00
_cell.angle_gamma   90.00
#
_symmetry.space_group_name_H-M   'P 1'
#
loop_
_entity.id
_entity.type
_entity.pdbx_description
1 polymer ?
#
loop_
_entity_poly.entity_id
_entity_poly.type
_entity_poly.pdbx_seq_one_letter_code
_entity_poly.pdbx_strand_id
1 'polypeptide(L)'
;MRTEIQKRKVAKQEKQNSGFKKGDHVVMHTCMEAEEHDGTVWTCSSDEYKLHKNHDYNVVMLEGFSGAFQTQYLQKVHFSYPQEVTK
;
A
#
# COMPACT_ATOMS: atom_id res chain seq x y z
N MET A 1 3.29 48.43 -17.80
CA MET A 1 4.27 47.62 -17.03
C MET A 1 3.56 46.36 -16.56
N ARG A 2 4.17 45.20 -16.82
CA ARG A 2 3.57 43.86 -16.91
C ARG A 2 2.88 43.39 -15.61
N THR A 3 1.55 43.47 -15.58
CA THR A 3 0.72 42.80 -14.59
C THR A 3 0.47 41.35 -15.02
N GLU A 4 1.41 40.44 -14.81
CA GLU A 4 1.18 39.03 -15.16
C GLU A 4 2.13 38.00 -14.53
N ILE A 5 2.63 38.23 -13.32
CA ILE A 5 3.51 37.27 -12.65
C ILE A 5 3.04 37.14 -11.20
N GLN A 6 2.18 36.15 -10.95
CA GLN A 6 2.22 35.20 -9.80
C GLN A 6 0.87 34.46 -9.66
N LYS A 7 0.30 33.94 -10.76
CA LYS A 7 -0.79 32.96 -10.64
C LYS A 7 -0.20 31.64 -10.15
N ARG A 8 -0.41 31.37 -8.86
CA ARG A 8 -0.66 30.03 -8.33
C ARG A 8 0.47 29.03 -8.55
N LYS A 9 1.51 29.10 -7.72
CA LYS A 9 2.16 27.89 -7.21
C LYS A 9 1.18 27.17 -6.28
N VAL A 10 0.10 26.62 -6.83
CA VAL A 10 -0.54 25.47 -6.17
C VAL A 10 0.40 24.34 -6.50
N ALA A 11 1.35 24.10 -5.59
CA ALA A 11 2.07 22.84 -5.56
C ALA A 11 0.97 21.78 -5.63
N LYS A 12 0.89 21.12 -6.77
CA LYS A 12 0.08 19.94 -6.98
C LYS A 12 0.63 18.95 -5.97
N GLN A 13 0.04 18.91 -4.77
CA GLN A 13 0.30 17.83 -3.84
C GLN A 13 -0.09 16.59 -4.61
N GLU A 14 0.94 15.88 -5.10
CA GLU A 14 0.80 14.55 -5.64
C GLU A 14 0.13 13.76 -4.53
N LYS A 15 -1.17 13.56 -4.70
CA LYS A 15 -2.00 12.74 -3.85
C LYS A 15 -1.24 11.43 -3.73
N GLN A 16 -0.60 11.21 -2.57
CA GLN A 16 0.06 9.96 -2.22
C GLN A 16 -0.90 8.86 -2.65
N ASN A 17 -0.49 8.13 -3.69
CA ASN A 17 -1.34 7.22 -4.43
C ASN A 17 -1.73 6.11 -3.45
N SER A 18 -2.89 6.24 -2.84
CA SER A 18 -3.29 5.58 -1.58
C SER A 18 -3.67 4.10 -1.77
N GLY A 19 -3.16 3.48 -2.83
CA GLY A 19 -3.36 2.07 -3.13
C GLY A 19 -2.11 1.25 -2.84
N PHE A 20 -2.27 -0.06 -2.78
CA PHE A 20 -1.17 -1.00 -2.65
C PHE A 20 -0.41 -1.11 -3.97
N LYS A 21 0.91 -1.19 -3.87
CA LYS A 21 1.81 -1.32 -5.01
C LYS A 21 2.64 -2.58 -4.91
N LYS A 22 3.07 -3.09 -6.05
CA LYS A 22 4.05 -4.16 -6.09
C LYS A 22 5.30 -3.76 -5.30
N GLY A 23 5.74 -4.64 -4.41
CA GLY A 23 6.87 -4.43 -3.50
C GLY A 23 6.51 -3.80 -2.15
N ASP A 24 5.27 -3.34 -1.96
CA ASP A 24 4.80 -2.95 -0.63
C ASP A 24 4.81 -4.17 0.30
N HIS A 25 5.20 -3.94 1.55
CA HIS A 25 5.16 -4.96 2.59
C HIS A 25 3.90 -4.76 3.43
N VAL A 26 3.21 -5.84 3.73
CA VAL A 26 1.91 -5.82 4.39
C VAL A 26 1.78 -6.95 5.40
N VAL A 27 0.90 -6.76 6.37
CA VAL A 27 0.42 -7.83 7.25
C VAL A 27 -1.09 -7.99 7.06
N MET A 28 -1.57 -9.22 7.18
CA MET A 28 -3.01 -9.48 7.20
C MET A 28 -3.58 -9.04 8.55
N HIS A 29 -4.79 -8.47 8.55
CA HIS A 29 -5.52 -8.13 9.78
C HIS A 29 -7.01 -8.38 9.59
N THR A 30 -7.71 -8.65 10.71
CA THR A 30 -9.18 -8.70 10.74
C THR A 30 -9.77 -9.69 9.71
N CYS A 31 -9.10 -10.82 9.47
CA CYS A 31 -9.58 -11.95 8.68
C CYS A 31 -9.20 -13.27 9.36
N MET A 32 -9.88 -14.37 9.02
CA MET A 32 -9.60 -15.68 9.62
C MET A 32 -8.16 -16.13 9.34
N GLU A 33 -7.67 -15.83 8.13
CA GLU A 33 -6.29 -16.10 7.71
C GLU A 33 -5.26 -15.30 8.52
N ALA A 34 -5.63 -14.19 9.15
CA ALA A 34 -4.71 -13.43 10.00
C ALA A 34 -4.40 -14.16 11.30
N GLU A 35 -5.31 -15.01 11.81
CA GLU A 35 -5.03 -15.85 12.98
C GLU A 35 -4.06 -16.97 12.63
N GLU A 36 -4.16 -17.54 11.42
CA GLU A 36 -3.27 -18.61 10.94
C GLU A 36 -1.88 -18.09 10.53
N HIS A 37 -1.80 -16.83 10.09
CA HIS A 37 -0.59 -16.18 9.59
C HIS A 37 -0.16 -14.98 10.46
N ASP A 38 -0.48 -15.00 11.76
CA ASP A 38 -0.21 -13.88 12.66
C ASP A 38 1.26 -13.45 12.63
N GLY A 39 1.49 -12.14 12.54
CA GLY A 39 2.83 -11.55 12.44
C GLY A 39 3.59 -11.82 11.12
N THR A 40 2.98 -12.50 10.14
CA THR A 40 3.64 -12.75 8.85
C THR A 40 3.62 -11.49 7.99
N VAL A 41 4.80 -11.04 7.56
CA VAL A 41 4.92 -9.96 6.57
C VAL A 41 4.94 -10.55 5.17
N TRP A 42 4.01 -10.08 4.35
CA TRP A 42 3.86 -10.44 2.95
C TRP A 42 4.36 -9.32 2.05
N THR A 43 4.89 -9.69 0.90
CA THR A 43 5.25 -8.75 -0.17
C THR A 43 4.14 -8.75 -1.22
N CYS A 44 3.64 -7.58 -1.58
CA CYS A 44 2.72 -7.44 -2.71
C CYS A 44 3.44 -7.78 -4.02
N SER A 45 2.97 -8.79 -4.76
CA SER A 45 3.52 -9.18 -6.06
C SER A 45 2.89 -8.42 -7.24
N SER A 46 1.76 -7.73 -6.99
CA SER A 46 1.06 -6.87 -7.94
C SER A 46 0.73 -5.50 -7.35
N ASP A 47 0.43 -4.55 -8.22
CA ASP A 47 -0.32 -3.35 -7.84
C ASP A 47 -1.77 -3.73 -7.52
N GLU A 48 -2.48 -2.86 -6.81
CA GLU A 48 -3.91 -3.01 -6.51
C GLU A 48 -4.78 -2.97 -7.77
N TYR A 49 -5.72 -3.91 -7.89
CA TYR A 49 -6.65 -4.00 -9.02
C TYR A 49 -8.03 -4.54 -8.62
N LYS A 50 -9.03 -4.37 -9.49
CA LYS A 50 -10.34 -4.99 -9.34
C LYS A 50 -10.35 -6.36 -10.01
N LEU A 51 -10.70 -7.40 -9.25
CA LEU A 51 -10.85 -8.75 -9.80
C LEU A 51 -12.03 -8.84 -10.78
N HIS A 52 -13.13 -8.15 -10.47
CA HIS A 52 -14.32 -8.06 -11.32
C HIS A 52 -14.82 -6.61 -11.38
N LYS A 53 -15.39 -6.21 -12.52
CA LYS A 53 -15.91 -4.84 -12.72
C LYS A 53 -17.01 -4.46 -11.73
N ASN A 54 -17.79 -5.44 -11.28
CA ASN A 54 -18.95 -5.25 -10.40
C ASN A 54 -18.63 -5.38 -8.91
N HIS A 55 -17.36 -5.59 -8.54
CA HIS A 55 -16.97 -5.66 -7.14
C HIS A 55 -16.59 -4.28 -6.62
N ASP A 56 -17.00 -4.00 -5.38
CA ASP A 56 -16.74 -2.72 -4.70
C ASP A 56 -15.42 -2.74 -3.91
N TYR A 57 -14.67 -3.83 -3.99
CA TYR A 57 -13.38 -3.99 -3.32
C TYR A 57 -12.25 -4.21 -4.32
N ASN A 58 -11.05 -3.83 -3.89
CA ASN A 58 -9.82 -4.04 -4.64
C ASN A 58 -8.97 -5.14 -3.99
N VAL A 59 -8.17 -5.80 -4.81
CA VAL A 59 -7.32 -6.92 -4.42
C VAL A 59 -5.88 -6.70 -4.85
N VAL A 60 -4.98 -7.43 -4.19
CA VAL A 60 -3.57 -7.58 -4.58
C VAL A 60 -3.20 -9.05 -4.60
N MET A 61 -2.17 -9.40 -5.37
CA MET A 61 -1.50 -10.68 -5.23
C MET A 61 -0.37 -10.55 -4.21
N LEU A 62 -0.18 -11.55 -3.35
CA LEU A 62 0.92 -11.62 -2.41
C LEU A 62 1.91 -12.71 -2.84
N GLU A 63 3.21 -12.50 -2.59
CA GLU A 63 4.24 -13.49 -2.90
C GLU A 63 4.07 -14.73 -2.01
N GLY A 64 3.98 -15.91 -2.62
CA GLY A 64 3.81 -17.18 -1.89
C GLY A 64 2.39 -17.48 -1.40
N PHE A 65 1.45 -16.56 -1.52
CA PHE A 65 0.05 -16.77 -1.20
C PHE A 65 -0.74 -17.18 -2.46
N SER A 66 -1.54 -18.25 -2.36
CA SER A 66 -2.34 -18.71 -3.48
C SER A 66 -3.65 -17.94 -3.55
N GLY A 67 -3.69 -16.90 -4.39
CA GLY A 67 -4.92 -16.15 -4.69
C GLY A 67 -4.78 -14.63 -4.51
N ALA A 68 -5.81 -13.92 -4.95
CA ALA A 68 -5.90 -12.47 -4.77
C ALA A 68 -6.52 -12.16 -3.40
N PHE A 69 -5.91 -11.24 -2.67
CA PHE A 69 -6.30 -10.88 -1.32
C PHE A 69 -6.89 -9.48 -1.27
N GLN A 70 -7.95 -9.28 -0.49
CA GLN A 70 -8.63 -7.99 -0.43
C GLN A 70 -7.81 -6.98 0.37
N THR A 71 -7.59 -5.82 -0.24
CA THR A 71 -6.76 -4.75 0.32
C THR A 71 -7.27 -4.18 1.64
N GLN A 72 -8.57 -4.28 1.91
CA GLN A 72 -9.19 -3.82 3.16
C GLN A 72 -8.78 -4.63 4.40
N TYR A 73 -8.21 -5.82 4.21
CA TYR A 73 -7.71 -6.70 5.27
C TYR A 73 -6.17 -6.71 5.32
N LEU A 74 -5.53 -5.73 4.67
CA LEU A 74 -4.08 -5.59 4.64
C LEU A 74 -3.68 -4.26 5.28
N GLN A 75 -2.63 -4.32 6.10
CA GLN A 75 -2.01 -3.15 6.68
C GLN A 75 -0.59 -3.04 6.15
N LYS A 76 -0.24 -1.90 5.52
CA LYS A 76 1.14 -1.63 5.10
C LYS A 76 2.06 -1.54 6.31
N VAL A 77 3.23 -2.15 6.20
CA VAL A 77 4.29 -2.08 7.21
C VAL A 77 5.52 -1.40 6.62
N HIS A 78 6.13 -0.51 7.40
CA HIS A 78 7.37 0.17 7.05
C HIS A 78 8.44 -0.27 8.04
N PHE A 79 9.55 -0.81 7.53
CA PHE A 79 10.69 -1.14 8.37
C PHE A 79 11.55 0.10 8.59
N SER A 80 11.73 0.50 9.84
CA SER A 80 12.80 1.42 10.25
C SER A 80 13.85 0.64 11.01
N TYR A 81 15.04 0.51 10.45
CA TYR A 81 16.17 -0.03 11.21
C TYR A 81 16.61 1.04 12.22
N PRO A 82 16.74 0.72 13.53
CA PRO A 82 17.42 1.61 14.44
C PRO A 82 18.86 1.77 13.94
N GLN A 83 19.26 3.00 13.64
CA GLN A 83 20.64 3.30 13.29
C GLN A 83 21.51 2.85 14.46
N GLU A 84 22.57 2.09 14.18
CA GLU A 84 23.52 1.63 15.19
C GLU A 84 24.03 2.84 15.97
N VAL A 85 23.74 2.90 17.27
CA VAL A 85 24.31 3.91 18.16
C VAL A 85 25.76 3.50 18.40
N THR A 86 26.67 4.01 17.57
CA THR A 86 28.10 3.97 17.85
C THR A 86 28.35 4.73 19.16
N LYS A 87 28.83 3.99 20.17
CA LYS A 87 29.29 4.55 21.45
C LYS A 87 30.68 5.15 21.32
#